data_AF-A0A9D7BLI3-F1
#
_entry.id   AF-A0A9D7BLI3-F1
#
_cell.length_a   1.000
_cell.length_b   1.000
_cell.length_c   1.000
_cell.angle_alpha   90.00
_cell.angle_beta   90.00
_cell.angle_gamma   90.00
#
_symmetry.space_group_name_H-M   'P 1'
#
loop_
_entity.id
_entity.type
_entity.pdbx_description
1 polymer ?
#
loop_
_entity_poly.entity_id
_entity_poly.type
_entity_poly.pdbx_seq_one_letter_code
_entity_poly.pdbx_strand_id
1 'polypeptide(L)'
;MRVYAPVPGNNYAPLQGTSMASPVVAAIAALIRSQYPSLTAEQVKEAIMNSVTPIQEEVTIPGSKTEKTKFSNLCVSGGIVNVYNALTYASKMKGKKKRSKGNV
;
A
#
# COMPACT_ATOMS: atom_id res chain seq x y z
N MET A 1 -0.73 8.10 -14.32
CA MET A 1 -1.11 6.69 -14.17
C MET A 1 -2.62 6.56 -14.36
N ARG A 2 -3.08 5.70 -15.27
CA ARG A 2 -4.50 5.35 -15.43
C ARG A 2 -4.64 3.85 -15.23
N VAL A 3 -5.56 3.43 -14.37
CA VAL A 3 -5.81 2.03 -14.02
C VAL A 3 -7.04 1.57 -14.77
N TYR A 4 -6.93 0.51 -15.56
CA TYR A 4 -8.08 -0.09 -16.21
C TYR A 4 -8.87 -0.92 -15.20
N ALA A 5 -10.17 -0.61 -15.08
CA ALA A 5 -11.06 -1.27 -14.14
C ALA A 5 -12.38 -1.67 -14.83
N PRO A 6 -13.03 -2.76 -14.38
CA PRO A 6 -14.33 -3.16 -14.90
C PRO A 6 -15.39 -2.11 -14.53
N VAL A 7 -16.25 -1.80 -15.49
CA VAL A 7 -17.41 -0.90 -15.35
C VAL A 7 -18.68 -1.64 -15.80
N PRO A 8 -19.87 -1.20 -15.38
CA PRO A 8 -21.13 -1.85 -15.76
C PRO A 8 -21.28 -2.07 -17.28
N GLY A 9 -21.97 -3.13 -17.65
CA GLY A 9 -22.18 -3.49 -19.06
C GLY A 9 -21.04 -4.31 -19.69
N ASN A 10 -20.30 -5.09 -18.89
CA ASN A 10 -19.19 -5.94 -19.36
C ASN A 10 -18.06 -5.17 -20.06
N ASN A 11 -17.80 -3.95 -19.60
CA ASN A 11 -16.82 -3.04 -20.19
C ASN A 11 -15.67 -2.76 -19.23
N TYR A 12 -14.58 -2.21 -19.78
CA TYR A 12 -13.44 -1.71 -19.02
C TYR A 12 -13.19 -0.25 -19.36
N ALA A 13 -12.87 0.55 -18.35
CA ALA A 13 -12.55 1.96 -18.55
C ALA A 13 -11.25 2.34 -17.80
N PRO A 14 -10.45 3.26 -18.34
CA PRO A 14 -9.31 3.82 -17.63
C PRO A 14 -9.81 4.79 -16.55
N LEU A 15 -9.63 4.44 -15.29
CA LEU A 15 -9.94 5.27 -14.14
C LEU A 15 -8.66 5.85 -13.53
N GLN A 16 -8.77 7.01 -12.90
CA GLN A 16 -7.67 7.68 -12.20
C GLN A 16 -8.16 8.23 -10.87
N GLY A 17 -7.31 8.15 -9.84
CA GLY A 17 -7.59 8.71 -8.52
C GLY A 17 -7.06 7.85 -7.39
N THR A 18 -7.07 8.41 -6.19
CA THR A 18 -6.70 7.70 -4.95
C THR A 18 -7.65 6.54 -4.66
N SER A 19 -8.89 6.62 -5.13
CA SER A 19 -9.88 5.54 -5.10
C SER A 19 -9.42 4.27 -5.82
N MET A 20 -8.51 4.37 -6.79
CA MET A 20 -7.92 3.20 -7.46
C MET A 20 -6.62 2.75 -6.80
N ALA A 21 -5.92 3.63 -6.08
CA ALA A 21 -4.74 3.27 -5.29
C ALA A 21 -5.12 2.48 -4.02
N SER A 22 -6.22 2.86 -3.35
CA SER A 22 -6.72 2.18 -2.16
C SER A 22 -6.96 0.67 -2.34
N PRO A 23 -7.72 0.19 -3.35
CA PRO A 23 -7.95 -1.23 -3.56
C PRO A 23 -6.68 -2.00 -3.94
N VAL A 24 -5.71 -1.36 -4.61
CA VAL A 24 -4.40 -1.98 -4.89
C VAL A 24 -3.66 -2.27 -3.59
N VAL A 25 -3.57 -1.31 -2.66
CA VAL A 25 -2.92 -1.53 -1.36
C VAL A 25 -3.68 -2.54 -0.51
N ALA A 26 -5.02 -2.53 -0.56
CA ALA A 26 -5.84 -3.52 0.12
C ALA A 26 -5.57 -4.95 -0.38
N ALA A 27 -5.40 -5.14 -1.69
CA ALA A 27 -5.03 -6.44 -2.26
C ALA A 27 -3.65 -6.92 -1.78
N ILE A 28 -2.68 -6.01 -1.65
CA ILE A 28 -1.34 -6.34 -1.13
C ILE A 28 -1.43 -6.77 0.34
N ALA A 29 -2.20 -6.05 1.16
CA ALA A 29 -2.42 -6.44 2.55
C ALA A 29 -3.11 -7.81 2.67
N ALA A 30 -4.09 -8.09 1.80
CA ALA A 30 -4.75 -9.39 1.73
C ALA A 30 -3.75 -10.50 1.35
N LEU A 31 -2.87 -10.27 0.37
CA LEU A 31 -1.84 -11.21 -0.03
C LEU A 31 -0.86 -11.53 1.11
N ILE A 32 -0.38 -10.51 1.83
CA ILE A 32 0.49 -10.70 3.00
C ILE A 32 -0.21 -11.54 4.06
N ARG A 33 -1.50 -11.27 4.34
CA ARG A 33 -2.27 -12.02 5.34
C ARG A 33 -2.62 -13.45 4.89
N SER A 34 -2.72 -13.68 3.59
CA SER A 34 -2.90 -15.02 3.02
C SER A 34 -1.66 -15.89 3.26
N GLN A 35 -0.46 -15.33 3.04
CA GLN A 35 0.80 -16.05 3.24
C GLN A 35 1.19 -16.15 4.72
N TYR A 36 0.89 -15.10 5.51
CA TYR A 36 1.28 -15.00 6.92
C TYR A 36 0.07 -14.66 7.80
N PRO A 37 -0.87 -15.61 8.01
CA PRO A 37 -2.13 -15.37 8.73
C PRO A 37 -1.95 -15.05 10.22
N SER A 38 -0.76 -15.33 10.77
CA SER A 38 -0.37 -15.04 12.14
C SER A 38 0.09 -13.60 12.37
N LEU A 39 0.27 -12.80 11.31
CA LEU A 39 0.60 -11.38 11.45
C LEU A 39 -0.60 -10.55 11.90
N THR A 40 -0.34 -9.61 12.81
CA THR A 40 -1.34 -8.63 13.23
C THR A 40 -1.56 -7.57 12.15
N ALA A 41 -2.66 -6.82 12.23
CA ALA A 41 -2.92 -5.72 11.31
C ALA A 41 -1.80 -4.65 11.35
N GLU A 42 -1.26 -4.39 12.54
CA GLU A 42 -0.12 -3.47 12.73
C GLU A 42 1.13 -3.98 12.01
N GLN A 43 1.46 -5.27 12.14
CA GLN A 43 2.61 -5.88 11.45
C GLN A 43 2.45 -5.84 9.94
N VAL A 44 1.23 -6.05 9.43
CA VAL A 44 0.96 -5.95 7.98
C VAL A 44 1.13 -4.50 7.49
N LYS A 45 0.63 -3.52 8.25
CA LYS A 45 0.83 -2.10 7.95
C LYS A 45 2.33 -1.76 7.94
N GLU A 46 3.05 -2.20 8.96
CA GLU A 46 4.49 -1.98 9.09
C GLU A 46 5.25 -2.57 7.91
N ALA A 47 4.91 -3.81 7.51
CA ALA A 47 5.52 -4.45 6.36
C ALA A 47 5.32 -3.65 5.07
N ILE A 48 4.10 -3.15 4.82
CA ILE A 48 3.80 -2.36 3.61
C ILE A 48 4.51 -1.00 3.64
N MET A 49 4.51 -0.32 4.77
CA MET A 49 5.06 1.03 4.91
C MET A 49 6.59 1.05 4.87
N ASN A 50 7.25 0.06 5.48
CA ASN A 50 8.70 -0.01 5.57
C ASN A 50 9.37 -0.64 4.34
N SER A 51 8.59 -1.29 3.47
CA SER A 51 9.10 -1.97 2.28
C SER A 51 8.90 -1.18 0.99
N VAL A 52 8.52 0.09 1.07
CA VAL A 52 8.31 0.92 -0.11
C VAL A 52 9.62 1.14 -0.88
N THR A 53 9.50 1.36 -2.18
CA THR A 53 10.60 1.85 -3.01
C THR A 53 10.63 3.39 -2.89
N PRO A 54 11.68 3.97 -2.27
CA PRO A 54 11.72 5.41 -2.00
C PRO A 54 11.81 6.21 -3.29
N ILE A 55 11.13 7.36 -3.33
CA ILE A 55 11.26 8.35 -4.40
C ILE A 55 12.11 9.50 -3.84
N GLN A 56 13.30 9.70 -4.40
CA GLN A 56 14.23 10.76 -3.98
C GLN A 56 14.04 12.06 -4.79
N GLU A 57 13.14 12.05 -5.77
CA GLU A 57 12.90 13.16 -6.67
C GLU A 57 12.10 14.28 -6.00
N GLU A 58 12.31 15.50 -6.50
CA GLU A 58 11.47 16.65 -6.15
C GLU A 58 10.20 16.64 -6.99
N VAL A 59 9.07 16.71 -6.31
CA VAL A 59 7.74 16.71 -6.93
C VAL A 59 7.04 18.04 -6.70
N THR A 60 6.18 18.43 -7.63
CA THR A 60 5.36 19.64 -7.49
C THR A 60 4.34 19.44 -6.37
N ILE A 61 4.22 20.45 -5.51
CA ILE A 61 3.22 20.45 -4.43
C ILE A 61 1.81 20.47 -5.04
N PRO A 62 0.90 19.58 -4.62
CA PRO A 62 -0.49 19.61 -5.07
C PRO A 62 -1.11 20.99 -4.81
N GLY A 63 -1.51 21.70 -5.88
CA GLY A 63 -2.11 23.03 -5.79
C GLY A 63 -1.14 24.19 -6.08
N SER A 64 0.17 23.97 -6.10
CA SER A 64 1.15 24.94 -6.60
C SER A 64 1.56 24.59 -8.04
N LYS A 65 1.84 25.60 -8.86
CA LYS A 65 2.37 25.41 -10.23
C LYS A 65 3.90 25.48 -10.30
N THR A 66 4.55 25.98 -9.26
CA THR A 66 5.96 26.38 -9.30
C THR A 66 6.78 25.85 -8.12
N GLU A 67 6.15 25.53 -6.99
CA GLU A 67 6.89 25.03 -5.82
C GLU A 67 7.11 23.52 -5.90
N LYS A 68 8.35 23.13 -5.68
CA LYS A 68 8.78 21.73 -5.59
C LYS A 68 9.17 21.41 -4.16
N THR A 69 8.88 20.18 -3.75
CA THR A 69 9.33 19.64 -2.47
C THR A 69 9.74 18.19 -2.65
N LYS A 70 10.52 17.66 -1.71
CA LYS A 70 10.87 16.23 -1.71
C LYS A 70 9.60 15.41 -1.53
N PHE A 71 9.47 14.31 -2.28
CA PHE A 71 8.31 13.42 -2.14
C PHE A 71 8.12 12.92 -0.70
N SER A 72 9.21 12.74 0.05
CA SER A 72 9.20 12.38 1.48
C SER A 72 8.45 13.37 2.38
N ASN A 73 8.30 14.64 1.97
CA ASN A 73 7.55 15.63 2.75
C ASN A 73 6.03 15.53 2.52
N LEU A 74 5.61 14.93 1.41
CA LEU A 74 4.20 14.77 1.04
C LEU A 74 3.66 13.38 1.36
N CYS A 75 4.54 12.39 1.48
CA CYS A 75 4.18 11.00 1.69
C CYS A 75 4.87 10.46 2.95
N VAL A 76 4.08 9.92 3.88
CA VAL A 76 4.59 9.37 5.17
C VAL A 76 5.64 8.28 4.95
N SER A 77 5.45 7.40 3.97
CA SER A 77 6.43 6.36 3.63
C SER A 77 7.51 6.85 2.65
N GLY A 78 7.30 7.99 2.00
CA GLY A 78 8.26 8.56 1.04
C GLY A 78 8.51 7.72 -0.21
N GLY A 79 7.60 6.80 -0.57
CA GLY A 79 7.84 5.89 -1.69
C GLY A 79 6.61 5.18 -2.25
N ILE A 80 6.85 4.40 -3.30
CA ILE A 80 5.85 3.56 -3.99
C ILE A 80 5.79 2.18 -3.31
N VAL A 81 4.58 1.65 -3.15
CA VAL A 81 4.40 0.30 -2.59
C VAL A 81 5.07 -0.77 -3.46
N ASN A 82 5.77 -1.72 -2.82
CA ASN A 82 6.44 -2.84 -3.49
C ASN A 82 6.07 -4.17 -2.81
N VAL A 83 5.37 -5.03 -3.54
CA VAL A 83 4.85 -6.30 -3.01
C VAL A 83 5.96 -7.29 -2.68
N TYR A 84 6.98 -7.39 -3.54
CA TYR A 84 8.10 -8.32 -3.34
C TYR A 84 8.88 -7.99 -2.06
N ASN A 85 9.18 -6.71 -1.88
CA ASN A 85 9.84 -6.23 -0.67
C ASN A 85 8.95 -6.42 0.56
N ALA A 86 7.64 -6.17 0.45
CA ALA A 86 6.69 -6.34 1.54
C ALA A 86 6.61 -7.79 2.02
N LEU A 87 6.57 -8.75 1.10
CA LEU A 87 6.57 -10.17 1.41
C LEU A 87 7.91 -10.63 2.01
N THR A 88 9.02 -10.10 1.52
CA THR A 88 10.36 -10.38 2.05
C THR A 88 10.55 -9.80 3.45
N TYR A 89 9.93 -8.66 3.74
CA TYR A 89 9.93 -8.07 5.07
C TYR A 89 9.02 -8.85 6.02
N ALA A 90 7.82 -9.21 5.56
CA ALA A 90 6.86 -10.03 6.30
C ALA A 90 7.40 -11.43 6.64
N SER A 91 8.21 -12.05 5.77
CA SER A 91 8.81 -13.37 6.04
C SER A 91 9.79 -13.36 7.22
N LYS A 92 10.42 -12.22 7.48
CA LYS A 92 11.37 -12.02 8.59
C LYS A 92 10.67 -11.72 9.92
N MET A 93 9.37 -11.42 9.88
CA MET A 93 8.58 -11.13 11.09
C MET A 93 8.13 -12.41 11.79
N LYS A 94 8.23 -12.42 13.12
CA LYS A 94 7.53 -13.42 13.94
C LYS A 94 6.08 -12.97 14.15
N GLY A 95 5.13 -13.79 13.69
CA GLY A 95 3.71 -13.56 13.93
C GLY A 95 3.39 -13.61 15.42
N LYS A 96 2.82 -12.53 15.95
CA LYS A 96 2.27 -12.54 17.31
C LYS A 96 0.92 -13.26 17.24
N LYS A 97 0.84 -14.44 17.87
CA LYS A 97 -0.36 -15.28 17.98
C LYS A 97 -1.61 -14.40 18.19
N LYS A 98 -2.61 -14.54 17.31
CA LYS A 98 -3.90 -13.84 17.43
C LYS A 98 -4.43 -14.05 18.85
N ARG A 99 -4.67 -12.97 19.62
CA ARG A 99 -5.49 -13.06 20.85
C ARG A 99 -6.78 -13.81 20.49
N SER A 100 -7.07 -14.92 21.17
CA SER A 100 -8.33 -15.64 20.99
C SER A 100 -9.46 -14.64 21.18
N LYS A 101 -10.30 -14.46 20.16
CA LYS A 101 -11.53 -13.67 20.33
C LYS A 101 -12.33 -14.33 21.45
N GLY A 102 -12.58 -13.59 22.52
CA GLY A 102 -13.56 -13.98 23.53
C GLY A 102 -14.90 -14.20 22.85
N ASN A 103 -15.53 -15.32 23.19
CA ASN A 103 -16.91 -15.61 22.83
C ASN A 103 -17.80 -14.48 23.34
N VAL A 104 -18.58 -13.88 22.45
CA VAL A 104 -19.82 -13.16 22.76
C VAL A 104 -20.90 -13.80 21.92
#